data_AF-A0A8H7VQW8-F1
#
_entry.id   AF-A0A8H7VQW8-F1
#
_cell.length_a   1.000
_cell.length_b   1.000
_cell.length_c   1.000
_cell.angle_alpha   90.00
_cell.angle_beta   90.00
_cell.angle_gamma   90.00
#
_symmetry.space_group_name_H-M   'P 1'
#
loop_
_entity.id
_entity.type
_entity.pdbx_description
1 polymer ?
#
loop_
_entity_poly.entity_id
_entity_poly.type
_entity_poly.pdbx_seq_one_letter_code
_entity_poly.pdbx_strand_id
1 'polypeptide(L)'
;QWTKLQQTPIWKYIVQQHNNPSKNELKSAIHQHRANNLTSILTDTTRSKTLAVNRPRLGVDPIMWMPMSNKDRSRCIRWRIGWLPGGKPKQCIKCNNSTFTKYHATYCLSLHQQLNINQRHTNDPLSSFLNKLPKSKPPSSSRINYLTQTWPIVYQILAKLDTCQHPSTNQQQYLDPQPGQAYIK
;
A
#
# COMPACT_ATOMS: atom_id res chain seq x y z
N GLN A 1 -2.88 -4.88 -31.26
CA GLN A 1 -2.49 -4.34 -29.93
C GLN A 1 -2.36 -2.81 -29.93
N TRP A 2 -1.82 -2.18 -30.98
CA TRP A 2 -1.69 -0.72 -31.11
C TRP A 2 -3.00 0.08 -31.07
N THR A 3 -4.08 -0.45 -31.63
CA THR A 3 -5.41 0.18 -31.62
C THR A 3 -5.96 0.43 -30.21
N LYS A 4 -5.62 -0.42 -29.24
CA LYS A 4 -6.03 -0.24 -27.83
C LYS A 4 -5.28 0.92 -27.17
N LEU A 5 -4.03 1.15 -27.53
CA LEU A 5 -3.23 2.27 -27.01
C LEU A 5 -3.80 3.62 -27.46
N GLN A 6 -4.22 3.70 -28.74
CA GLN A 6 -4.81 4.91 -29.31
C GLN A 6 -6.07 5.39 -28.58
N GLN A 7 -6.81 4.45 -27.97
CA GLN A 7 -8.04 4.74 -27.25
C GLN A 7 -7.80 5.23 -25.81
N THR A 8 -6.58 5.11 -25.29
CA THR A 8 -6.29 5.49 -23.89
C THR A 8 -6.35 7.01 -23.67
N PRO A 9 -6.86 7.49 -22.53
CA PRO A 9 -6.92 8.93 -22.22
C PRO A 9 -5.56 9.61 -22.27
N ILE A 10 -4.51 8.90 -21.84
CA ILE A 10 -3.14 9.40 -21.85
C ILE A 10 -2.61 9.58 -23.27
N TRP A 11 -2.92 8.67 -24.20
CA TRP A 11 -2.51 8.79 -25.59
C TRP A 11 -3.21 9.97 -26.27
N LYS A 12 -4.52 10.13 -26.04
CA LYS A 12 -5.28 11.30 -26.53
C LYS A 12 -4.69 12.62 -26.03
N TYR A 13 -4.31 12.69 -24.76
CA TYR A 13 -3.63 13.85 -24.18
C TYR A 13 -2.29 14.16 -24.87
N ILE A 14 -1.47 13.13 -25.13
CA ILE A 14 -0.15 13.29 -25.75
C ILE A 14 -0.28 13.77 -27.20
N VAL A 15 -1.16 13.15 -27.99
CA VAL A 15 -1.35 13.48 -29.42
C VAL A 15 -1.97 14.87 -29.61
N GLN A 16 -2.74 15.36 -28.64
CA GLN A 16 -3.27 16.73 -28.67
C GLN A 16 -2.19 17.80 -28.48
N GLN A 17 -1.09 17.49 -27.78
CA GLN A 17 -0.04 18.47 -27.45
C GLN A 17 1.20 18.36 -28.32
N HIS A 18 1.44 17.22 -28.97
CA HIS A 18 2.65 16.99 -29.75
C HIS A 18 2.35 16.25 -31.05
N ASN A 19 2.77 16.81 -32.19
CA ASN A 19 2.87 16.09 -33.46
C ASN A 19 4.24 15.40 -33.53
N ASN A 20 4.27 14.07 -33.42
CA ASN A 20 5.47 13.22 -33.40
C ASN A 20 6.46 13.55 -32.25
N PRO A 21 6.10 13.28 -30.98
CA PRO A 21 6.92 13.63 -29.83
C PRO A 21 8.23 12.84 -29.77
N SER A 22 9.32 13.52 -29.42
CA SER A 22 10.57 12.89 -29.00
C SER A 22 10.37 12.07 -27.71
N LYS A 23 11.33 11.19 -27.41
CA LYS A 23 11.32 10.36 -26.19
C LYS A 23 11.22 11.19 -24.90
N ASN A 24 11.84 12.37 -24.85
CA ASN A 24 11.82 13.23 -23.68
C ASN A 24 10.48 13.95 -23.53
N GLU A 25 9.91 14.45 -24.63
CA GLU A 25 8.57 15.06 -24.63
C GLU A 25 7.51 14.03 -24.23
N LEU A 26 7.60 12.80 -24.74
CA LEU A 26 6.70 11.72 -24.34
C LEU A 26 6.76 11.45 -22.83
N LYS A 27 7.97 11.37 -22.25
CA LYS A 27 8.15 11.19 -20.80
C LYS A 27 7.55 12.34 -20.00
N SER A 28 7.81 13.58 -20.42
CA SER A 28 7.29 14.79 -19.77
C SER A 28 5.77 14.86 -19.83
N ALA A 29 5.18 14.59 -21.00
CA ALA A 29 3.73 14.58 -21.19
C ALA A 29 3.05 13.49 -20.35
N ILE A 30 3.63 12.28 -20.27
CA ILE A 30 3.14 11.21 -19.39
C ILE A 30 3.19 11.64 -17.92
N HIS A 31 4.29 12.26 -17.49
CA HIS A 31 4.45 12.74 -16.13
C HIS A 31 3.43 13.82 -15.79
N GLN A 32 3.25 14.80 -16.67
CA GLN A 32 2.29 15.90 -16.51
C GLN A 32 0.85 15.39 -16.47
N HIS A 33 0.47 14.48 -17.37
CA HIS A 33 -0.86 13.87 -17.36
C HIS A 33 -1.15 13.16 -16.02
N ARG A 34 -0.18 12.39 -15.51
CA ARG A 34 -0.29 11.72 -14.21
C ARG A 34 -0.37 12.71 -13.06
N ALA A 35 0.38 13.82 -13.12
CA ALA A 35 0.38 14.84 -12.08
C ALA A 35 -0.98 15.54 -12.02
N ASN A 36 -1.53 15.92 -13.17
CA ASN A 36 -2.85 16.53 -13.27
C ASN A 36 -3.95 15.59 -12.77
N ASN A 37 -3.89 14.31 -13.14
CA ASN A 37 -4.82 13.29 -12.67
C ASN A 37 -4.75 13.13 -11.14
N LEU A 38 -3.54 13.05 -10.57
CA LEU A 38 -3.36 12.99 -9.13
C LEU A 38 -3.93 14.23 -8.44
N THR A 39 -3.62 15.45 -8.92
CA THR A 39 -4.17 16.69 -8.38
C THR A 39 -5.69 16.67 -8.40
N SER A 40 -6.31 16.24 -9.51
CA SER A 40 -7.76 16.08 -9.61
C SER A 40 -8.32 15.10 -8.59
N ILE A 41 -7.64 13.96 -8.34
CA ILE A 41 -8.06 13.01 -7.31
C ILE A 41 -7.91 13.60 -5.89
N LEU A 42 -6.87 14.39 -5.65
CA LEU A 42 -6.62 15.02 -4.35
C LEU A 42 -7.60 16.16 -4.04
N THR A 43 -8.09 16.87 -5.06
CA THR A 43 -9.05 17.98 -4.90
C THR A 43 -10.51 17.53 -4.92
N ASP A 44 -10.79 16.33 -5.44
CA ASP A 44 -12.13 15.78 -5.51
C ASP A 44 -12.62 15.31 -4.11
N THR A 45 -13.57 16.05 -3.55
CA THR A 45 -14.17 15.78 -2.23
C THR A 45 -15.10 14.57 -2.22
N THR A 46 -15.52 14.09 -3.40
CA THR A 46 -16.45 12.95 -3.56
C THR A 46 -15.72 11.62 -3.69
N ARG A 47 -14.46 11.64 -4.11
CA ARG A 47 -13.65 10.42 -4.29
C ARG A 47 -13.05 9.93 -2.97
N SER A 48 -12.78 8.63 -2.94
CA SER A 48 -12.20 7.90 -1.81
C SER A 48 -10.96 8.62 -1.23
N LYS A 49 -11.14 9.24 -0.06
CA LYS A 49 -10.10 9.93 0.73
C LYS A 49 -8.90 9.03 1.04
N THR A 50 -9.06 7.72 0.94
CA THR A 50 -8.05 6.73 1.34
C THR A 50 -6.81 6.77 0.45
N LEU A 51 -6.96 6.93 -0.87
CA LEU A 51 -5.81 7.03 -1.77
C LEU A 51 -5.09 8.36 -1.62
N ALA A 52 -5.83 9.45 -1.46
CA ALA A 52 -5.28 10.79 -1.26
C ALA A 52 -4.40 10.87 0.00
N VAL A 53 -4.89 10.33 1.13
CA VAL A 53 -4.15 10.29 2.40
C VAL A 53 -2.92 9.40 2.31
N ASN A 54 -3.02 8.27 1.60
CA ASN A 54 -1.93 7.29 1.55
C ASN A 54 -0.90 7.54 0.45
N ARG A 55 -1.25 8.25 -0.62
CA ARG A 55 -0.39 8.52 -1.79
C ARG A 55 -0.52 9.97 -2.25
N PRO A 56 -0.02 10.94 -1.46
CA PRO A 56 -0.12 12.36 -1.81
C PRO A 56 0.82 12.80 -2.94
N ARG A 57 1.73 11.92 -3.40
CA ARG A 57 2.73 12.24 -4.42
C ARG A 57 2.85 11.09 -5.43
N LEU A 58 3.16 11.45 -6.68
CA LEU A 58 3.56 10.49 -7.69
C LEU A 58 4.87 9.83 -7.29
N GLY A 59 4.93 8.51 -7.45
CA GLY A 59 6.13 7.74 -7.19
C GLY A 59 5.87 6.24 -7.10
N VAL A 60 6.95 5.50 -6.95
CA VAL A 60 6.89 4.09 -6.59
C VAL A 60 6.44 4.00 -5.14
N ASP A 61 5.52 3.07 -4.89
CA ASP A 61 5.03 2.82 -3.54
C ASP A 61 6.17 2.34 -2.63
N PRO A 62 6.36 2.91 -1.42
CA PRO A 62 7.41 2.48 -0.49
C PRO A 62 7.41 0.97 -0.22
N ILE A 63 6.25 0.32 -0.30
CA ILE A 63 6.13 -1.12 -0.08
C ILE A 63 6.89 -1.97 -1.11
N MET A 64 7.12 -1.43 -2.31
CA MET A 64 7.84 -2.15 -3.36
C MET A 64 9.32 -2.39 -2.99
N TRP A 65 9.84 -1.62 -2.04
CA TRP A 65 11.23 -1.72 -1.59
C TRP A 65 11.44 -2.65 -0.39
N MET A 66 10.35 -3.20 0.16
CA MET A 66 10.40 -4.09 1.33
C MET A 66 10.73 -5.54 0.96
N PRO A 67 11.53 -6.25 1.79
CA PRO A 67 11.85 -7.66 1.59
C PRO A 67 10.72 -8.55 2.09
N MET A 68 9.62 -8.60 1.33
CA MET A 68 8.46 -9.41 1.68
C MET A 68 7.97 -10.24 0.49
N SER A 69 7.20 -11.30 0.80
CA SER A 69 6.56 -12.13 -0.21
C SER A 69 5.55 -11.31 -1.04
N ASN A 70 5.24 -11.80 -2.25
CA ASN A 70 4.20 -11.19 -3.09
C ASN A 70 2.82 -11.19 -2.41
N LYS A 71 2.54 -12.23 -1.61
CA LYS A 71 1.29 -12.35 -0.84
C LYS A 71 1.20 -11.25 0.21
N ASP A 72 2.26 -11.03 0.99
CA ASP A 72 2.24 -10.01 2.04
C ASP A 72 2.24 -8.59 1.47
N ARG A 73 2.93 -8.39 0.35
CA ARG A 73 2.85 -7.13 -0.39
C ARG A 73 1.42 -6.83 -0.82
N SER A 74 0.71 -7.83 -1.34
CA SER A 74 -0.70 -7.70 -1.70
C SER A 74 -1.57 -7.33 -0.49
N ARG A 75 -1.35 -7.96 0.68
CA ARG A 75 -2.09 -7.68 1.92
C ARG A 75 -1.94 -6.23 2.38
N CYS A 76 -0.73 -5.70 2.41
CA CYS A 76 -0.48 -4.30 2.74
C CYS A 76 -1.08 -3.31 1.72
N ILE A 77 -1.02 -3.63 0.42
CA ILE A 77 -1.66 -2.81 -0.61
C ILE A 77 -3.18 -2.77 -0.38
N ARG A 78 -3.81 -3.93 -0.15
CA ARG A 78 -5.23 -4.05 0.18
C ARG A 78 -5.56 -3.19 1.41
N TRP A 79 -4.79 -3.31 2.50
CA TRP A 79 -5.00 -2.49 3.69
C TRP A 79 -5.01 -0.99 3.37
N ARG A 80 -4.04 -0.52 2.57
CA ARG A 80 -3.90 0.90 2.22
C ARG A 80 -4.98 1.42 1.30
N ILE A 81 -5.66 0.58 0.53
CA ILE A 81 -6.84 0.98 -0.26
C ILE A 81 -8.16 0.77 0.50
N GLY A 82 -8.10 0.39 1.78
CA GLY A 82 -9.27 0.18 2.63
C GLY A 82 -9.88 -1.21 2.52
N TRP A 83 -9.21 -2.13 1.80
CA TRP A 83 -9.64 -3.51 1.65
C TRP A 83 -8.99 -4.35 2.73
N LEU A 84 -9.80 -5.11 3.46
CA LEU A 84 -9.27 -6.05 4.42
C LEU A 84 -8.74 -7.30 3.69
N PRO A 85 -7.71 -7.99 4.22
CA PRO A 85 -7.06 -9.11 3.53
C PRO A 85 -8.04 -10.19 3.05
N GLY A 86 -9.13 -10.42 3.77
CA GLY A 86 -10.22 -11.36 3.44
C GLY A 86 -11.36 -10.82 2.56
N GLY A 87 -11.25 -9.59 2.06
CA GLY A 87 -12.22 -8.98 1.14
C GLY A 87 -13.46 -8.44 1.84
N LYS A 88 -14.41 -9.31 2.23
CA LYS A 88 -15.66 -8.90 2.87
C LYS A 88 -15.48 -8.80 4.39
N PRO A 89 -15.94 -7.71 5.04
CA PRO A 89 -15.97 -7.61 6.49
C PRO A 89 -16.78 -8.77 7.07
N LYS A 90 -16.13 -9.60 7.89
CA LYS A 90 -16.78 -10.66 8.68
C LYS A 90 -16.93 -10.20 10.12
N GLN A 91 -17.66 -10.95 10.94
CA GLN A 91 -17.68 -10.67 12.37
C GLN A 91 -16.31 -10.91 13.00
N CYS A 92 -15.93 -10.03 13.91
CA CYS A 92 -14.71 -10.19 14.67
C CYS A 92 -14.85 -11.33 15.69
N ILE A 93 -13.97 -12.33 15.60
CA ILE A 93 -13.95 -13.48 16.52
C ILE A 93 -13.60 -13.04 17.96
N LYS A 94 -12.75 -12.02 18.11
CA LYS A 94 -12.32 -11.54 19.44
C LYS A 94 -13.40 -10.73 20.17
N CYS A 95 -14.25 -10.04 19.43
CA CYS A 95 -15.21 -9.07 19.97
C CYS A 95 -16.67 -9.49 19.74
N ASN A 96 -16.88 -10.72 19.29
CA ASN A 96 -18.13 -11.48 19.23
C ASN A 96 -19.41 -10.62 19.05
N ASN A 97 -19.48 -9.81 17.97
CA ASN A 97 -20.70 -9.17 17.39
C ASN A 97 -20.41 -7.92 16.53
N SER A 98 -19.17 -7.41 16.49
CA SER A 98 -18.83 -6.26 15.65
C SER A 98 -18.31 -6.67 14.27
N THR A 99 -18.78 -5.98 13.23
CA THR A 99 -18.25 -6.11 11.87
C THR A 99 -16.77 -5.71 11.85
N PHE A 100 -15.91 -6.61 11.42
CA PHE A 100 -14.47 -6.40 11.32
C PHE A 100 -14.18 -5.42 10.18
N THR A 101 -14.23 -4.13 10.49
CA THR A 101 -13.83 -3.03 9.61
C THR A 101 -12.39 -2.64 9.88
N LYS A 102 -11.79 -1.84 8.99
CA LYS A 102 -10.45 -1.29 9.21
C LYS A 102 -10.35 -0.48 10.50
N TYR A 103 -11.37 0.32 10.81
CA TYR A 103 -11.46 1.06 12.07
C TYR A 103 -11.51 0.10 13.26
N HIS A 104 -12.43 -0.87 13.25
CA HIS A 104 -12.51 -1.88 14.31
C HIS A 104 -11.18 -2.62 14.50
N ALA A 105 -10.52 -3.04 13.41
CA ALA A 105 -9.24 -3.71 13.46
C ALA A 105 -8.14 -2.87 14.14
N THR A 106 -8.14 -1.55 13.93
CA THR A 106 -7.22 -0.62 14.61
C THR A 106 -7.33 -0.69 16.13
N TYR A 107 -8.56 -0.73 16.67
CA TYR A 107 -8.80 -0.81 18.12
C TYR A 107 -8.70 -2.23 18.66
N CYS A 108 -9.32 -3.20 18.00
CA CYS A 108 -9.34 -4.61 18.40
C CYS A 108 -7.93 -5.21 18.53
N LEU A 109 -7.00 -4.79 17.66
CA LEU A 109 -5.61 -5.24 17.69
C LEU A 109 -4.66 -4.26 18.36
N SER A 110 -5.16 -3.16 18.93
CA SER A 110 -4.36 -2.08 19.52
C SER A 110 -3.21 -1.63 18.62
N LEU A 111 -3.48 -1.40 17.32
CA LEU A 111 -2.43 -1.12 16.33
C LEU A 111 -1.60 0.13 16.67
N HIS A 112 -2.20 1.10 17.34
CA HIS A 112 -1.51 2.29 17.84
C HIS A 112 -0.39 1.97 18.84
N GLN A 113 -0.65 1.05 19.77
CA GLN A 113 0.33 0.62 20.75
C GLN A 113 1.43 -0.23 20.09
N GLN A 114 1.05 -1.16 19.20
CA GLN A 114 2.00 -2.04 18.51
C GLN A 114 2.95 -1.28 17.59
N LEU A 115 2.50 -0.17 16.98
CA LEU A 115 3.32 0.65 16.08
C LEU A 115 3.94 1.88 16.75
N ASN A 116 3.69 2.09 18.06
CA ASN A 116 4.09 3.28 18.79
C ASN A 116 3.66 4.59 18.08
N ILE A 117 2.42 4.63 17.60
CA ILE A 117 1.84 5.80 16.92
C ILE A 117 0.69 6.33 17.78
N ASN A 118 0.75 7.62 18.13
CA ASN A 118 -0.31 8.26 18.90
C ASN A 118 -1.63 8.31 18.10
N GLN A 119 -2.73 7.91 18.75
CA GLN A 119 -4.09 7.96 18.21
C GLN A 119 -4.50 9.38 17.77
N ARG A 120 -3.97 10.41 18.42
CA ARG A 120 -4.21 11.81 18.06
C ARG A 120 -3.69 12.19 16.67
N HIS A 121 -2.70 11.46 16.14
CA HIS A 121 -2.07 11.79 14.86
C HIS A 121 -2.76 11.15 13.66
N THR A 122 -3.41 10.01 13.83
CA THR A 122 -4.05 9.27 12.73
C THR A 122 -5.04 8.25 13.25
N ASN A 123 -6.10 7.98 12.50
CA ASN A 123 -7.02 6.86 12.77
C ASN A 123 -6.56 5.55 12.11
N ASP A 124 -5.54 5.62 11.25
CA ASP A 124 -4.97 4.50 10.50
C ASP A 124 -3.45 4.43 10.72
N PRO A 125 -3.02 3.84 11.85
CA PRO A 125 -1.61 3.81 12.23
C PRO A 125 -0.80 2.95 11.27
N LEU A 126 -1.36 1.85 10.76
CA LEU A 126 -0.64 0.96 9.85
C LEU A 126 -0.37 1.63 8.50
N SER A 127 -1.33 2.34 7.89
CA SER A 127 -1.00 3.05 6.64
C SER A 127 -0.05 4.22 6.87
N SER A 128 -0.19 4.95 7.98
CA SER A 128 0.75 6.02 8.35
C SER A 128 2.17 5.48 8.50
N PHE A 129 2.32 4.33 9.14
CA PHE A 129 3.58 3.62 9.27
C PHE A 129 4.17 3.23 7.91
N LEU A 130 3.36 2.59 7.06
CA LEU A 130 3.78 2.19 5.71
C LEU A 130 4.18 3.39 4.83
N ASN A 131 3.59 4.56 5.03
CA ASN A 131 3.94 5.77 4.28
C ASN A 131 5.30 6.37 4.69
N LYS A 132 5.80 6.02 5.89
CA LYS A 132 7.13 6.44 6.38
C LYS A 132 8.26 5.55 5.87
N LEU A 133 7.95 4.43 5.22
CA LEU A 133 8.95 3.55 4.63
C LEU A 133 9.77 4.28 3.55
N PRO A 134 11.02 3.85 3.30
CA PRO A 134 11.85 4.40 2.24
C PRO A 134 11.13 4.35 0.88
N LYS A 135 11.10 5.50 0.19
CA LYS A 135 10.47 5.65 -1.14
C LYS A 135 11.37 5.23 -2.30
N SER A 136 12.63 4.93 -2.00
CA SER A 136 13.64 4.45 -2.93
C SER A 136 14.31 3.21 -2.36
N LYS A 137 14.96 2.43 -3.23
CA LYS A 137 15.82 1.31 -2.82
C LYS A 137 16.74 1.81 -1.71
N PRO A 138 16.74 1.19 -0.51
CA PRO A 138 17.55 1.65 0.60
C PRO A 138 19.03 1.61 0.17
N PRO A 139 19.71 2.77 0.04
CA PRO A 139 21.08 2.82 -0.44
C PRO A 139 22.10 2.51 0.65
N SER A 140 21.67 2.43 1.92
CA SER A 140 22.56 2.26 3.08
C SER A 140 22.19 1.04 3.92
N SER A 141 23.21 0.44 4.52
CA SER A 141 23.08 -0.65 5.50
C SER A 141 22.15 -0.29 6.65
N SER A 142 22.19 0.95 7.16
CA SER A 142 21.30 1.41 8.23
C SER A 142 19.81 1.34 7.84
N ARG A 143 19.47 1.68 6.59
CA ARG A 143 18.08 1.59 6.11
C ARG A 143 17.67 0.15 5.87
N ILE A 144 18.57 -0.71 5.39
CA ILE A 144 18.30 -2.15 5.28
C ILE A 144 18.02 -2.74 6.67
N ASN A 145 18.86 -2.44 7.66
CA ASN A 145 18.67 -2.89 9.04
C ASN A 145 17.35 -2.40 9.63
N TYR A 146 16.99 -1.13 9.41
CA TYR A 146 15.70 -0.58 9.82
C TYR A 146 14.54 -1.37 9.22
N LEU A 147 14.58 -1.71 7.92
CA LEU A 147 13.53 -2.49 7.28
C LEU A 147 13.47 -3.93 7.82
N THR A 148 14.61 -4.57 8.04
CA THR A 148 14.70 -5.92 8.60
C THR A 148 14.12 -5.99 10.01
N GLN A 149 14.33 -4.97 10.85
CA GLN A 149 13.76 -4.90 12.20
C GLN A 149 12.27 -4.52 12.20
N THR A 150 11.88 -3.66 11.26
CA THR A 150 10.51 -3.16 11.13
C THR A 150 9.55 -4.22 10.57
N TRP A 151 10.02 -5.03 9.63
CA TRP A 151 9.17 -5.96 8.91
C TRP A 151 8.48 -7.02 9.80
N PRO A 152 9.16 -7.68 10.75
CA PRO A 152 8.52 -8.63 11.67
C PRO A 152 7.30 -8.05 12.40
N ILE A 153 7.34 -6.76 12.78
CA ILE A 153 6.22 -6.09 13.45
C ILE A 153 5.02 -5.96 12.50
N VAL A 154 5.26 -5.49 11.27
CA VAL A 154 4.23 -5.38 10.24
C VAL A 154 3.65 -6.76 9.91
N TYR A 155 4.51 -7.76 9.74
CA TYR A 155 4.10 -9.13 9.46
C TYR A 155 3.22 -9.72 10.55
N GLN A 156 3.59 -9.54 11.83
CA GLN A 156 2.76 -9.99 12.96
C GLN A 156 1.40 -9.31 12.97
N ILE A 157 1.33 -8.02 12.66
CA ILE A 157 0.05 -7.29 12.53
C ILE A 157 -0.80 -7.91 11.41
N LEU A 158 -0.21 -8.14 10.23
CA LEU A 158 -0.92 -8.75 9.10
C LEU A 158 -1.41 -10.16 9.43
N ALA A 159 -0.61 -10.97 10.11
CA ALA A 159 -0.99 -12.30 10.55
C ALA A 159 -2.17 -12.25 11.54
N LYS A 160 -2.13 -11.35 12.53
CA LYS A 160 -3.25 -11.13 13.47
C LYS A 160 -4.53 -10.70 12.75
N LEU A 161 -4.41 -9.81 11.75
CA LEU A 161 -5.53 -9.39 10.91
C LEU A 161 -6.13 -10.59 10.17
N ASP A 162 -5.29 -11.44 9.58
CA ASP A 162 -5.74 -12.62 8.83
C ASP A 162 -6.43 -13.64 9.75
N THR A 163 -5.86 -13.94 10.92
CA THR A 163 -6.50 -14.83 11.91
C THR A 163 -7.87 -14.33 12.33
N CYS A 164 -8.05 -13.01 12.47
CA CYS A 164 -9.35 -12.43 12.83
C CYS A 164 -10.39 -12.55 11.71
N GLN A 165 -9.98 -12.67 10.45
CA GLN A 165 -10.88 -12.81 9.30
C GLN A 165 -11.04 -14.26 8.80
N HIS A 166 -10.06 -15.11 9.10
CA HIS A 166 -9.98 -16.48 8.64
C HIS A 166 -9.47 -17.38 9.78
N PRO A 167 -10.34 -17.77 10.72
CA PRO A 167 -9.96 -18.61 11.85
C PRO A 167 -9.48 -20.01 11.44
N SER A 168 -9.87 -20.45 10.24
CA SER A 168 -9.57 -21.78 9.67
C SER A 168 -8.35 -21.81 8.74
N THR A 169 -7.63 -20.69 8.55
CA THR A 169 -6.38 -20.71 7.75
C THR A 169 -5.25 -21.30 8.59
N ASN A 170 -4.81 -22.50 8.22
CA ASN A 170 -3.72 -23.22 8.85
C ASN A 170 -2.45 -22.36 8.88
N GLN A 171 -1.84 -22.16 10.06
CA GLN A 171 -0.63 -21.34 10.26
C GLN A 171 0.58 -21.85 9.44
N GLN A 172 0.49 -23.05 8.86
CA GLN A 172 1.51 -23.62 7.97
C GLN A 172 1.68 -22.87 6.63
N GLN A 173 0.71 -22.06 6.19
CA GLN A 173 0.88 -21.18 5.01
C GLN A 173 1.82 -19.99 5.24
N TYR A 174 2.31 -19.81 6.47
CA TYR A 174 3.19 -18.72 6.90
C TYR A 174 4.68 -19.13 6.99
N LEU A 175 5.02 -20.32 6.48
CA LEU A 175 6.38 -20.89 6.43
C LEU A 175 7.09 -20.66 5.08
N ASP A 176 6.71 -19.64 4.32
CA ASP A 176 7.47 -19.20 3.14
C ASP A 176 8.71 -18.38 3.59
N PRO A 177 9.83 -18.41 2.83
CA PRO A 177 11.18 -18.22 3.36
C PRO A 177 11.41 -16.87 4.05
N GLN A 178 12.24 -16.93 5.10
CA GLN A 178 12.63 -15.82 5.98
C GLN A 178 12.84 -14.51 5.21
N PRO A 179 12.16 -13.42 5.62
CA PRO A 179 12.34 -12.10 5.02
C PRO A 179 13.79 -11.62 5.24
N GLY A 180 14.58 -11.60 4.17
CA GLY A 180 16.00 -11.26 4.20
C GLY A 180 16.81 -11.88 3.04
N GLN A 181 16.35 -12.99 2.47
CA GLN A 181 17.05 -13.65 1.36
C GLN A 181 16.89 -12.95 -0.01
N ALA A 182 15.95 -12.01 -0.14
CA ALA A 182 15.71 -11.29 -1.39
C ALA A 182 16.77 -10.20 -1.70
N TYR A 183 17.70 -9.92 -0.78
CA TYR A 183 18.79 -8.96 -0.99
C TYR A 183 20.14 -9.63 -1.31
N ILE A 184 20.21 -10.95 -1.35
CA ILE A 184 21.42 -11.69 -1.73
C ILE A 184 21.21 -12.28 -3.13
N LYS A 185 21.32 -11.44 -4.14
CA LYS A 185 21.87 -11.76 -5.48
C LYS A 185 22.36 -10.47 -6.12
#